data_AF-A0AAE3JG22-F1
#
_entry.id   AF-A0AAE3JG22-F1
#
_cell.length_a   1.000
_cell.length_b   1.000
_cell.length_c   1.000
_cell.angle_alpha   90.00
_cell.angle_beta   90.00
_cell.angle_gamma   90.00
#
_symmetry.space_group_name_H-M   'P 1'
#
loop_
_entity.id
_entity.type
_entity.pdbx_description
1 polymer ?
#
loop_
_entity_poly.entity_id
_entity_poly.type
_entity_poly.pdbx_seq_one_letter_code
_entity_poly.pdbx_strand_id
1 'polypeptide(L)' 'MVIREYPKEIEELMKIYEPYANRIHDGKLENAPKKVIEAFEKVKKWAWEQGQ' A
#
# COMPACT_ATOMS: atom_id res chain seq x y z
N MET A 1 5.52 -10.62 -21.34
CA MET A 1 5.46 -9.79 -20.12
C MET A 1 4.06 -9.95 -19.55
N VAL A 2 3.89 -10.76 -18.50
CA VAL A 2 2.60 -10.83 -17.82
C VAL A 2 2.45 -9.51 -17.09
N ILE A 3 1.58 -8.64 -17.60
CA ILE A 3 1.10 -7.49 -16.85
C ILE A 3 0.22 -8.11 -15.76
N ARG A 4 0.82 -8.40 -14.59
CA ARG A 4 0.06 -8.67 -13.35
C ARG A 4 -0.58 -7.34 -13.01
N GLU A 5 -1.69 -7.02 -13.68
CA GLU A 5 -2.48 -5.85 -13.33
C GLU A 5 -2.89 -6.03 -11.87
N TYR A 6 -2.39 -5.13 -11.02
CA TYR A 6 -2.84 -5.07 -9.65
C TYR A 6 -4.35 -4.88 -9.68
N PRO A 7 -5.11 -5.53 -8.77
CA PRO A 7 -6.52 -5.25 -8.63
C PRO A 7 -6.70 -3.73 -8.48
N LYS A 8 -7.69 -3.15 -9.16
CA LYS A 8 -7.96 -1.70 -9.11
C LYS A 8 -8.00 -1.16 -7.67
N GLU A 9 -8.53 -1.96 -6.76
CA GLU A 9 -8.55 -1.63 -5.32
C GLU A 9 -7.14 -1.43 -4.75
N ILE A 10 -6.18 -2.31 -5.05
CA ILE A 10 -4.79 -2.16 -4.60
C ILE A 10 -4.15 -0.95 -5.26
N GLU A 11 -4.39 -0.73 -6.56
CA GLU A 11 -3.85 0.43 -7.27
C GLU A 11 -4.37 1.77 -6.69
N GLU A 12 -5.65 1.84 -6.31
CA GLU A 12 -6.21 3.00 -5.61
C GLU A 12 -5.63 3.16 -4.22
N LEU A 13 -5.46 2.07 -3.46
CA LEU A 13 -4.83 2.11 -2.15
C LEU A 13 -3.36 2.57 -2.24
N MET A 14 -2.63 2.15 -3.28
CA MET A 14 -1.28 2.64 -3.57
C MET A 14 -1.27 4.15 -3.80
N LYS A 15 -2.17 4.68 -4.63
CA LYS A 15 -2.29 6.13 -4.87
C LYS A 15 -2.63 6.91 -3.61
N ILE A 16 -3.36 6.32 -2.66
CA ILE A 16 -3.71 6.97 -1.38
C ILE A 16 -2.47 7.18 -0.50
N TYR A 17 -1.58 6.18 -0.40
CA TYR A 17 -0.37 6.29 0.43
C TYR A 17 0.87 6.78 -0.33
N GLU A 18 0.86 6.78 -1.66
CA GLU A 18 1.95 7.30 -2.50
C GLU A 18 2.48 8.68 -2.05
N PRO A 19 1.65 9.71 -1.81
CA PRO A 19 2.15 11.01 -1.34
C PRO A 19 2.71 10.97 0.09
N TYR A 20 2.38 9.91 0.84
CA TYR A 20 2.89 9.65 2.18
C TYR A 20 4.03 8.63 2.18
N ALA A 21 4.49 8.14 1.02
CA ALA A 21 5.57 7.17 0.92
C ALA A 21 6.87 7.70 1.54
N ASN A 22 7.11 9.00 1.45
CA ASN A 22 8.23 9.68 2.10
C ASN A 22 8.14 9.64 3.64
N ARG A 23 6.95 9.43 4.20
CA ARG A 23 6.71 9.28 5.64
C ARG A 23 6.72 7.82 6.10
N ILE A 24 6.98 6.87 5.19
CA ILE A 24 7.17 5.47 5.57
C ILE A 24 8.56 5.34 6.19
N HIS A 25 8.59 5.14 7.50
CA HIS A 25 9.81 4.83 8.24
C HIS A 25 9.71 3.40 8.76
N ASP A 26 10.75 2.59 8.54
CA ASP A 26 10.83 1.20 9.01
C ASP A 26 9.64 0.30 8.56
N GLY A 27 9.11 0.54 7.36
CA GLY A 27 7.96 -0.22 6.85
C GLY A 27 6.65 0.03 7.61
N LYS A 28 6.56 1.18 8.30
CA LYS A 28 5.36 1.73 8.93
C LYS A 28 5.15 3.17 8.47
N LEU A 29 3.90 3.50 8.22
CA LEU A 29 3.50 4.86 7.88
C LEU A 29 3.27 5.63 9.18
N GLU A 30 4.22 6.47 9.58
CA GLU A 30 4.08 7.32 10.75
C GLU A 30 3.62 8.73 10.33
N ASN A 31 2.83 9.39 11.18
CA ASN A 31 2.39 10.78 10.95
C ASN A 31 1.51 10.97 9.69
N ALA A 32 0.61 10.02 9.43
CA ALA A 32 -0.35 10.06 8.33
C ALA A 32 -1.79 9.85 8.83
N PRO A 33 -2.80 10.27 8.05
CA PRO A 33 -4.19 10.02 8.40
C PRO A 33 -4.46 8.52 8.54
N LYS A 34 -5.32 8.15 9.49
CA LYS A 34 -5.68 6.75 9.76
C LYS A 34 -6.09 5.97 8.50
N LYS A 35 -6.82 6.64 7.58
CA LYS A 35 -7.22 6.10 6.28
C LYS A 35 -6.03 5.68 5.40
N VAL A 36 -4.91 6.40 5.46
CA VAL A 36 -3.71 6.11 4.69
C VAL A 36 -2.91 4.97 5.33
N ILE A 37 -2.83 4.95 6.67
CA ILE A 37 -2.20 3.86 7.43
C ILE A 37 -2.94 2.54 7.14
N GLU A 38 -4.27 2.55 7.21
CA GLU A 38 -5.10 1.38 6.87
C GLU A 38 -4.93 0.95 5.41
N ALA A 39 -4.83 1.89 4.47
CA ALA A 39 -4.60 1.58 3.07
C ALA A 39 -3.23 0.90 2.85
N PHE A 40 -2.19 1.43 3.48
CA PHE A 40 -0.84 0.87 3.44
C PHE A 40 -0.80 -0.55 4.05
N GLU A 41 -1.45 -0.76 5.20
CA GLU A 41 -1.54 -2.09 5.82
C GLU A 41 -2.30 -3.11 4.95
N LYS A 42 -3.40 -2.71 4.30
CA LYS A 42 -4.13 -3.56 3.36
C LYS A 42 -3.26 -3.99 2.17
N VAL A 43 -2.54 -3.04 1.56
CA VAL A 43 -1.64 -3.35 0.44
C VAL A 43 -0.48 -4.23 0.89
N LYS A 44 0.07 -4.00 2.09
CA LYS A 44 1.11 -4.84 2.69
C LYS A 44 0.64 -6.28 2.91
N LYS A 45 -0.57 -6.48 3.45
CA LYS A 45 -1.18 -7.81 3.61
C LYS A 45 -1.40 -8.49 2.27
N TRP A 46 -1.98 -7.78 1.30
CA TRP A 46 -2.20 -8.31 -0.04
C TRP A 46 -0.87 -8.72 -0.70
N ALA A 47 0.17 -7.89 -0.61
CA ALA A 47 1.50 -8.21 -1.16
C ALA A 47 2.12 -9.44 -0.49
N TRP A 48 1.89 -9.62 0.81
CA TRP A 48 2.31 -10.82 1.54
C TRP A 48 1.55 -12.07 1.07
N GLU A 49 0.24 -11.98 0.85
CA GLU A 49 -0.58 -13.10 0.35
C GLU A 49 -0.27 -13.48 -1.11
N GLN A 50 0.15 -12.54 -1.96
CA GLN A 50 0.54 -12.81 -3.35
C GLN A 50 1.96 -13.41 -3.48
N GLY A 51 2.78 -13.31 -2.43
CA GLY A 51 4.17 -13.74 -2.41
C GLY A 51 4.40 -15.16 -1.87
N GLN A 52 3.34 -15.88 -1.51
CA GLN A 52 3.38 -17.29 -1.08
C GLN A 52 2.95 -18.21 -2.23
#